data_AF-A0A934H4F0-F1
#
_entry.id   AF-A0A934H4F0-F1
#
_cell.length_a   1.000
_cell.length_b   1.000
_cell.length_c   1.000
_cell.angle_alpha   90.00
_cell.angle_beta   90.00
_cell.angle_gamma   90.00
#
_symmetry.space_group_name_H-M   'P 1'
#
loop_
_entity.id
_entity.type
_entity.pdbx_description
1 polymer ?
#
loop_
_entity_poly.entity_id
_entity_poly.type
_entity_poly.pdbx_seq_one_letter_code
_entity_poly.pdbx_strand_id
1 'polypeptide(L)'
;MKNSKMKFYALVVFLIGVVIFIGMNLATTRPPSASELENFFGNESCSWPCWQGITPGVTKSSDALQLLLVSPVVSKSTVQSYEQRPGKGYAHWEWKIGKNQRVLNADMAWQDGIVRSIILYARIVSIGEIVDRFGPPEKVSVIIDCATTPEQPQEWCASFYYIKRGYEIRLNWKMPENADDIQFSPSDPISFVYLSEPSALEDKLSYWGSGRDIIDLRDWKGYGNLLELYER
;
A
#
# COMPACT_ATOMS: atom_id res chain seq x y z
N MET A 1 -1.74 25.66 -57.18
CA MET A 1 -0.99 26.11 -55.98
C MET A 1 -1.83 26.28 -54.70
N LYS A 2 -3.13 26.62 -54.75
CA LYS A 2 -3.95 26.88 -53.54
C LYS A 2 -4.14 25.66 -52.60
N ASN A 3 -4.19 24.45 -53.15
CA ASN A 3 -4.40 23.21 -52.38
C ASN A 3 -3.17 22.75 -51.56
N SER A 4 -1.95 23.25 -51.86
CA SER A 4 -0.74 22.84 -51.13
C SER A 4 -0.66 23.50 -49.74
N LYS A 5 -1.01 24.79 -49.65
CA LYS A 5 -0.99 25.53 -48.37
C LYS A 5 -1.97 24.95 -47.34
N MET A 6 -3.16 24.54 -47.79
CA MET A 6 -4.20 23.98 -46.91
C MET A 6 -3.78 22.63 -46.30
N LYS A 7 -3.09 21.78 -47.07
CA LYS A 7 -2.54 20.51 -46.57
C LYS A 7 -1.43 20.73 -45.53
N PHE A 8 -0.60 21.75 -45.72
CA PHE A 8 0.45 22.11 -44.77
C PHE A 8 -0.12 22.57 -43.41
N TYR A 9 -1.12 23.46 -43.41
CA TYR A 9 -1.76 23.89 -42.16
C TYR A 9 -2.45 22.75 -41.41
N ALA A 10 -3.16 21.86 -42.12
CA ALA A 10 -3.79 20.70 -41.50
C ALA A 10 -2.76 19.75 -40.85
N LEU A 11 -1.61 19.53 -41.51
CA LEU A 11 -0.51 18.74 -40.95
C LEU A 11 0.07 19.37 -39.68
N VAL A 12 0.32 20.69 -39.68
CA VAL A 12 0.88 21.39 -38.52
C VAL A 12 -0.07 21.36 -37.33
N VAL A 13 -1.38 21.59 -37.56
CA VAL A 13 -2.39 21.52 -36.49
C VAL A 13 -2.50 20.10 -35.92
N PHE A 14 -2.47 19.08 -36.78
CA PHE A 14 -2.48 17.68 -36.36
C PHE A 14 -1.24 17.34 -35.49
N LEU A 15 -0.05 17.76 -35.91
CA LEU A 15 1.18 17.52 -35.15
C LEU A 15 1.17 18.24 -33.80
N ILE A 16 0.70 19.49 -33.73
CA ILE A 16 0.55 20.21 -32.46
C ILE A 16 -0.45 19.48 -31.55
N GLY A 17 -1.58 19.01 -32.10
CA GLY A 17 -2.56 18.21 -31.37
C GLY A 17 -1.98 16.91 -30.82
N VAL A 18 -1.18 16.19 -31.60
CA VAL A 18 -0.49 14.96 -31.16
C VAL A 18 0.54 15.26 -30.07
N VAL A 19 1.32 16.34 -30.18
CA VAL A 19 2.30 16.72 -29.13
C VAL A 19 1.60 17.12 -27.83
N ILE A 20 0.50 17.87 -27.90
CA ILE A 20 -0.31 18.21 -26.71
C ILE A 20 -0.93 16.95 -26.11
N PHE A 21 -1.46 16.03 -26.93
CA PHE A 21 -2.06 14.79 -26.46
C PHE A 21 -1.03 13.84 -25.82
N ILE A 22 0.16 13.70 -26.41
CA ILE A 22 1.27 12.93 -25.82
C ILE A 22 1.75 13.60 -24.53
N GLY A 23 1.88 14.93 -24.50
CA GLY A 23 2.26 15.68 -23.31
C GLY A 23 1.26 15.58 -22.16
N MET A 24 -0.05 15.54 -22.45
CA MET A 24 -1.09 15.36 -21.42
C MET A 24 -1.17 13.93 -20.87
N ASN A 25 -0.84 12.92 -21.68
CA ASN A 25 -0.77 11.52 -21.22
C ASN A 25 0.54 11.22 -20.46
N LEU A 26 1.58 12.02 -20.65
CA LEU A 26 2.79 12.06 -19.82
C LEU A 26 2.61 12.93 -18.58
N ALA A 27 1.40 12.95 -17.99
CA ALA A 27 1.21 13.30 -16.58
C ALA A 27 1.94 12.25 -15.73
N THR A 28 3.26 12.35 -15.76
CA THR A 28 4.21 11.53 -15.04
C THR A 28 3.84 11.66 -13.58
N THR A 29 3.46 10.54 -12.97
CA THR A 29 3.35 10.45 -11.53
C THR A 29 4.75 10.73 -11.00
N ARG A 30 4.98 11.99 -10.61
CA ARG A 30 6.23 12.40 -10.00
C ARG A 30 6.45 11.49 -8.79
N PRO A 31 7.66 10.92 -8.61
CA PRO A 31 7.96 10.17 -7.41
C PRO A 31 7.68 11.04 -6.18
N PRO A 32 7.14 10.45 -5.09
CA PRO A 32 6.94 11.18 -3.85
C PRO A 32 8.26 11.85 -3.41
N SER A 33 8.19 13.09 -2.96
CA SER A 33 9.33 13.76 -2.33
C SER A 33 9.64 13.15 -0.95
N ALA A 34 10.83 13.41 -0.42
CA ALA A 34 11.24 12.88 0.88
C ALA A 34 10.26 13.26 2.02
N SER A 35 9.81 14.52 2.06
CA SER A 35 8.82 14.97 3.06
C SER A 35 7.43 14.36 2.87
N GLU A 36 7.10 13.97 1.64
CA GLU A 36 5.88 13.21 1.37
C GLU A 36 6.03 11.78 1.93
N LEU A 37 7.17 11.12 1.69
CA LEU A 37 7.45 9.80 2.26
C LEU A 37 7.49 9.78 3.79
N GLU A 38 7.90 10.87 4.45
CA GLU A 38 7.84 11.01 5.92
C GLU A 38 6.40 10.90 6.45
N ASN A 39 5.39 11.38 5.72
CA ASN A 39 3.99 11.26 6.15
C ASN A 39 3.53 9.79 6.15
N PHE A 40 4.10 8.96 5.29
CA PHE A 40 3.80 7.54 5.20
C PHE A 40 4.59 6.70 6.20
N PHE A 41 5.91 6.86 6.23
CA PHE A 41 6.79 6.08 7.09
C PHE A 41 6.77 6.52 8.56
N GLY A 42 6.21 7.70 8.84
CA GLY A 42 6.35 8.36 10.12
C GLY A 42 7.65 9.17 10.21
N ASN A 43 7.78 9.89 11.32
CA ASN A 43 8.91 10.77 11.63
C ASN A 43 9.73 10.18 12.80
N GLU A 44 10.76 10.90 13.26
CA GLU A 44 11.65 10.43 14.32
C GLU A 44 10.93 10.10 15.65
N SER A 45 9.81 10.75 15.95
CA SER A 45 9.07 10.50 17.19
C SER A 45 8.10 9.32 17.09
N CYS A 46 7.82 8.83 15.89
CA CYS A 46 6.85 7.79 15.63
C CYS A 46 7.22 7.07 14.32
N SER A 47 7.98 5.99 14.46
CA SER A 47 8.29 5.05 13.38
C SER A 47 7.39 3.81 13.48
N TRP A 48 7.20 3.10 12.37
CA TRP A 48 6.43 1.85 12.36
C TRP A 48 6.85 0.91 13.50
N PRO A 49 5.87 0.31 14.22
CA PRO A 49 4.45 0.22 13.88
C PRO A 49 3.60 1.43 14.30
N CYS A 50 4.21 2.48 14.86
CA CYS A 50 3.53 3.74 15.13
C CYS A 50 3.28 4.50 13.81
N TRP A 51 2.08 5.07 13.65
CA TRP A 51 1.77 5.99 12.56
C TRP A 51 1.05 7.23 13.08
N GLN A 52 1.64 8.41 12.85
CA GLN A 52 1.08 9.71 13.26
C GLN A 52 0.67 9.77 14.75
N GLY A 53 1.45 9.12 15.62
CA GLY A 53 1.22 9.03 17.07
C GLY A 53 0.28 7.90 17.50
N ILE A 54 -0.27 7.13 16.56
CA ILE A 54 -1.13 5.97 16.85
C ILE A 54 -0.28 4.70 16.81
N THR A 55 -0.14 4.04 17.95
CA THR A 55 0.62 2.79 18.10
C THR A 55 -0.33 1.63 18.43
N PRO A 56 -0.47 0.63 17.54
CA PRO A 56 -1.22 -0.58 17.84
C PRO A 56 -0.74 -1.27 19.12
N GLY A 57 -1.68 -1.76 19.94
CA GLY A 57 -1.43 -2.35 21.25
C GLY A 57 -1.32 -1.34 22.39
N VAL A 58 -1.14 -0.05 22.08
CA VAL A 58 -0.87 1.01 23.09
C VAL A 58 -1.93 2.10 23.07
N THR A 59 -2.25 2.64 21.90
CA THR A 59 -3.14 3.80 21.77
C THR A 59 -4.60 3.40 21.96
N LYS A 60 -5.34 4.14 22.79
CA LYS A 60 -6.79 3.99 22.92
C LYS A 60 -7.50 4.44 21.65
N SER A 61 -8.61 3.81 21.30
CA SER A 61 -9.39 4.19 20.11
C SER A 61 -9.90 5.63 20.18
N SER A 62 -10.30 6.10 21.37
CA SER A 62 -10.68 7.50 21.61
C SER A 62 -9.57 8.47 21.26
N ASP A 63 -8.35 8.18 21.69
CA ASP A 63 -7.18 9.05 21.53
C ASP A 63 -6.72 9.00 20.07
N ALA A 64 -6.77 7.82 19.44
CA ALA A 64 -6.49 7.65 18.02
C ALA A 64 -7.44 8.48 17.15
N LEU A 65 -8.75 8.45 17.42
CA LEU A 65 -9.73 9.28 16.69
C LEU A 65 -9.44 10.78 16.85
N GLN A 66 -9.05 11.22 18.05
CA GLN A 66 -8.63 12.62 18.26
C GLN A 66 -7.38 12.97 17.45
N LEU A 67 -6.37 12.08 17.42
CA LEU A 67 -5.15 12.25 16.62
C LEU A 67 -5.47 12.36 15.13
N LEU A 68 -6.38 11.54 14.60
CA LEU A 68 -6.84 11.64 13.20
C LEU A 68 -7.49 13.01 12.91
N LEU A 69 -8.30 13.54 13.83
CA LEU A 69 -9.00 14.82 13.65
C LEU A 69 -8.08 16.05 13.74
N VAL A 70 -6.90 15.93 14.38
CA VAL A 70 -5.92 17.03 14.43
C VAL A 70 -4.77 16.85 13.43
N SER A 71 -4.65 15.67 12.82
CA SER A 71 -3.58 15.37 11.86
C SER A 71 -3.62 16.29 10.63
N PRO A 72 -2.47 16.82 10.18
CA PRO A 72 -2.39 17.65 8.98
C PRO A 72 -2.45 16.85 7.67
N VAL A 73 -2.29 15.52 7.74
CA VAL A 73 -2.27 14.63 6.56
C VAL A 73 -3.59 13.90 6.34
N VAL A 74 -4.50 13.94 7.32
CA VAL A 74 -5.82 13.30 7.25
C VAL A 74 -6.88 14.29 6.78
N SER A 75 -7.75 13.84 5.87
CA SER A 75 -8.94 14.58 5.46
C SER A 75 -10.02 14.45 6.54
N LYS A 76 -10.06 15.41 7.47
CA LYS A 76 -10.90 15.34 8.68
C LYS A 76 -12.38 15.03 8.41
N SER A 77 -12.93 15.52 7.30
CA SER A 77 -14.32 15.28 6.89
C SER A 77 -14.63 13.84 6.46
N THR A 78 -13.60 13.01 6.30
CA THR A 78 -13.71 11.63 5.82
C THR A 78 -13.55 10.61 6.94
N VAL A 79 -13.20 11.06 8.14
CA VAL A 79 -13.05 10.19 9.31
C VAL A 79 -14.44 9.68 9.69
N GLN A 80 -14.66 8.40 9.47
CA GLN A 80 -15.88 7.68 9.82
C GLN A 80 -15.52 6.59 10.82
N SER A 81 -16.20 6.54 11.96
CA SER A 81 -15.99 5.49 12.97
C SER A 81 -17.28 4.74 13.23
N TYR A 82 -17.17 3.43 13.41
CA TYR A 82 -18.28 2.56 13.75
C TYR A 82 -17.89 1.62 14.88
N GLU A 83 -18.67 1.65 15.97
CA GLU A 83 -18.52 0.71 17.07
C GLU A 83 -19.51 -0.46 16.86
N GLN A 84 -18.98 -1.65 16.60
CA GLN A 84 -19.78 -2.86 16.37
C GLN A 84 -20.43 -3.33 17.68
N ARG A 85 -19.68 -3.24 18.78
CA ARG A 85 -20.09 -3.59 20.15
C ARG A 85 -19.19 -2.85 21.14
N PRO A 86 -19.56 -2.72 22.42
CA PRO A 86 -18.74 -2.01 23.40
C PRO A 86 -17.27 -2.46 23.38
N GLY A 87 -16.38 -1.50 23.11
CA GLY A 87 -14.94 -1.71 23.05
C GLY A 87 -14.41 -2.29 21.74
N LYS A 88 -15.23 -2.64 20.76
CA LYS A 88 -14.79 -3.17 19.45
C LYS A 88 -15.40 -2.39 18.30
N GLY A 89 -14.56 -1.89 17.41
CA GLY A 89 -15.00 -1.11 16.26
C GLY A 89 -13.91 -0.90 15.24
N TYR A 90 -14.23 -0.10 14.24
CA TYR A 90 -13.31 0.30 13.19
C TYR A 90 -13.51 1.76 12.80
N ALA A 91 -12.48 2.36 12.21
CA ALA A 91 -12.55 3.67 11.59
C ALA A 91 -11.96 3.61 10.20
N HIS A 92 -12.51 4.42 9.32
CA HIS A 92 -12.06 4.63 7.95
C HIS A 92 -11.78 6.12 7.74
N TRP A 93 -10.73 6.45 7.00
CA TRP A 93 -10.44 7.82 6.61
C TRP A 93 -9.65 7.89 5.32
N GLU A 94 -9.67 9.06 4.72
CA GLU A 94 -8.81 9.44 3.63
C GLU A 94 -7.62 10.26 4.14
N TRP A 95 -6.44 10.03 3.57
CA TRP A 95 -5.22 10.75 3.89
C TRP A 95 -4.42 11.11 2.63
N LYS A 96 -3.47 12.01 2.78
CA LYS A 96 -2.61 12.50 1.71
C LYS A 96 -1.15 12.35 2.10
N ILE A 97 -0.37 11.77 1.20
CA ILE A 97 1.08 11.74 1.32
C ILE A 97 1.68 13.13 1.05
N GLY A 98 1.03 13.95 0.21
CA GLY A 98 1.43 15.33 -0.07
C GLY A 98 0.31 16.23 -0.56
N LYS A 99 0.58 17.54 -0.65
CA LYS A 99 -0.44 18.56 -0.99
C LYS A 99 -1.14 18.31 -2.33
N ASN A 100 -0.41 17.76 -3.31
CA ASN A 100 -0.88 17.54 -4.68
C ASN A 100 -1.06 16.05 -5.02
N GLN A 101 -1.00 15.17 -4.02
CA GLN A 101 -1.05 13.73 -4.23
C GLN A 101 -2.49 13.20 -4.26
N ARG A 102 -2.64 12.00 -4.81
CA ARG A 102 -3.90 11.26 -4.76
C ARG A 102 -4.30 11.02 -3.31
N VAL A 103 -5.60 11.08 -3.09
CA VAL A 103 -6.20 10.70 -1.82
C VAL A 103 -6.10 9.19 -1.68
N LEU A 104 -5.66 8.74 -0.52
CA LEU A 104 -5.48 7.34 -0.17
C LEU A 104 -6.42 6.98 0.97
N ASN A 105 -6.88 5.74 0.96
CA ASN A 105 -7.70 5.21 2.04
C ASN A 105 -6.82 4.70 3.18
N ALA A 106 -7.39 4.62 4.36
CA ALA A 106 -6.84 3.91 5.49
C ALA A 106 -7.94 3.42 6.42
N ASP A 107 -7.66 2.32 7.09
CA ASP A 107 -8.56 1.69 8.05
C ASP A 107 -7.85 1.47 9.38
N MET A 108 -8.59 1.49 10.47
CA MET A 108 -8.10 1.14 11.80
C MET A 108 -9.15 0.27 12.48
N ALA A 109 -8.70 -0.75 13.20
CA ALA A 109 -9.56 -1.57 14.04
C ALA A 109 -9.10 -1.53 15.49
N TRP A 110 -10.04 -1.61 16.42
CA TRP A 110 -9.76 -1.69 17.85
C TRP A 110 -10.56 -2.79 18.54
N GLN A 111 -10.01 -3.26 19.65
CA GLN A 111 -10.65 -4.23 20.55
C GLN A 111 -10.32 -3.86 21.99
N ASP A 112 -11.32 -3.96 22.87
CA ASP A 112 -11.27 -3.55 24.27
C ASP A 112 -10.85 -2.07 24.43
N GLY A 113 -11.27 -1.24 23.47
CA GLY A 113 -10.93 0.19 23.42
C GLY A 113 -9.49 0.49 23.02
N ILE A 114 -8.69 -0.51 22.63
CA ILE A 114 -7.28 -0.37 22.24
C ILE A 114 -7.13 -0.66 20.74
N VAL A 115 -6.41 0.21 20.03
CA VAL A 115 -6.11 0.03 18.61
C VAL A 115 -5.32 -1.26 18.43
N ARG A 116 -5.78 -2.14 17.52
CA ARG A 116 -5.14 -3.42 17.23
C ARG A 116 -4.43 -3.45 15.88
N SER A 117 -4.98 -2.72 14.91
CA SER A 117 -4.38 -2.67 13.58
C SER A 117 -4.69 -1.37 12.85
N ILE A 118 -3.79 -1.00 11.95
CA ILE A 118 -3.94 0.10 11.00
C ILE A 118 -3.59 -0.43 9.62
N ILE A 119 -4.40 -0.12 8.60
CA ILE A 119 -4.14 -0.44 7.20
C ILE A 119 -3.95 0.87 6.46
N LEU A 120 -2.80 1.06 5.83
CA LEU A 120 -2.47 2.23 5.02
C LEU A 120 -2.35 1.82 3.56
N TYR A 121 -3.32 2.19 2.72
CA TYR A 121 -3.24 1.91 1.29
C TYR A 121 -2.28 2.90 0.64
N ALA A 122 -1.26 2.41 -0.08
CA ALA A 122 -0.15 3.26 -0.51
C ALA A 122 0.49 2.80 -1.83
N ARG A 123 -0.28 2.81 -2.92
CA ARG A 123 0.18 2.45 -4.29
C ARG A 123 1.21 3.40 -4.91
N ILE A 124 1.73 4.35 -4.15
CA ILE A 124 2.74 5.31 -4.60
C ILE A 124 4.11 5.06 -3.97
N VAL A 125 4.22 4.08 -3.07
CA VAL A 125 5.48 3.66 -2.46
C VAL A 125 5.85 2.31 -3.02
N SER A 126 7.10 2.17 -3.41
CA SER A 126 7.66 0.93 -3.93
C SER A 126 8.17 0.03 -2.81
N ILE A 127 8.23 -1.27 -3.07
CA ILE A 127 8.83 -2.21 -2.14
C ILE A 127 10.33 -1.95 -1.93
N GLY A 128 11.04 -1.43 -2.95
CA GLY A 128 12.44 -1.04 -2.88
C GLY A 128 12.64 0.04 -1.83
N GLU A 129 11.83 1.09 -1.84
CA GLU A 129 11.90 2.17 -0.83
C GLU A 129 11.68 1.66 0.59
N ILE A 130 10.82 0.65 0.79
CA ILE A 130 10.62 0.02 2.10
C ILE A 130 11.86 -0.78 2.51
N VAL A 131 12.40 -1.61 1.61
CA VAL A 131 13.57 -2.45 1.89
C VAL A 131 14.81 -1.57 2.12
N ASP A 132 14.97 -0.48 1.40
CA ASP A 132 16.07 0.47 1.61
C ASP A 132 15.95 1.16 2.97
N ARG A 133 14.73 1.48 3.41
CA ARG A 133 14.50 2.18 4.69
C ARG A 133 14.58 1.27 5.90
N PHE A 134 14.02 0.07 5.81
CA PHE A 134 13.87 -0.83 6.96
C PHE A 134 14.74 -2.09 6.88
N GLY A 135 15.42 -2.33 5.76
CA GLY A 135 16.09 -3.60 5.49
C GLY A 135 15.11 -4.65 4.94
N PRO A 136 15.59 -5.86 4.65
CA PRO A 136 14.76 -6.93 4.10
C PRO A 136 13.71 -7.42 5.10
N PRO A 137 12.58 -7.98 4.62
CA PRO A 137 11.60 -8.64 5.49
C PRO A 137 12.18 -9.93 6.07
N GLU A 138 11.65 -10.39 7.21
CA GLU A 138 12.10 -11.66 7.77
C GLU A 138 11.45 -12.86 7.08
N LYS A 139 10.21 -12.71 6.60
CA LYS A 139 9.47 -13.76 5.89
C LYS A 139 8.69 -13.22 4.71
N VAL A 140 8.41 -14.08 3.75
CA VAL A 140 7.56 -13.82 2.59
C VAL A 140 6.55 -14.95 2.46
N SER A 141 5.30 -14.61 2.14
CA SER A 141 4.29 -15.56 1.64
C SER A 141 3.87 -15.13 0.24
N VAL A 142 3.82 -16.05 -0.70
CA VAL A 142 3.31 -15.83 -2.06
C VAL A 142 2.11 -16.74 -2.26
N ILE A 143 0.97 -16.15 -2.64
CA ILE A 143 -0.28 -16.87 -2.86
C ILE A 143 -0.69 -16.66 -4.32
N ILE A 144 -0.87 -17.77 -5.00
CA ILE A 144 -1.50 -17.84 -6.32
C ILE A 144 -3.01 -17.68 -6.13
N ASP A 145 -3.62 -16.77 -6.87
CA ASP A 145 -5.07 -16.56 -6.88
C ASP A 145 -5.62 -16.12 -5.51
N CYS A 146 -5.17 -14.94 -5.07
CA CYS A 146 -5.71 -14.29 -3.87
C CYS A 146 -6.97 -13.45 -4.16
N ALA A 147 -7.62 -13.68 -5.31
CA ALA A 147 -8.87 -13.01 -5.65
C ALA A 147 -9.93 -13.31 -4.58
N THR A 148 -10.57 -12.25 -4.10
CA THR A 148 -11.56 -12.38 -3.02
C THR A 148 -12.94 -12.78 -3.51
N THR A 149 -13.21 -12.61 -4.81
CA THR A 149 -14.46 -13.03 -5.44
C THR A 149 -14.19 -13.70 -6.79
N PRO A 150 -15.05 -14.64 -7.24
CA PRO A 150 -14.88 -15.33 -8.53
C PRO A 150 -14.90 -14.42 -9.76
N GLU A 151 -15.46 -13.21 -9.64
CA GLU A 151 -15.56 -12.23 -10.71
C GLU A 151 -14.31 -11.35 -10.86
N GLN A 152 -13.42 -11.36 -9.85
CA GLN A 152 -12.16 -10.65 -9.93
C GLN A 152 -11.19 -11.43 -10.83
N PRO A 153 -10.42 -10.74 -11.69
CA PRO A 153 -9.33 -11.41 -12.39
C PRO A 153 -8.40 -12.05 -11.36
N GLN A 154 -7.82 -13.20 -11.70
CA GLN A 154 -6.85 -13.85 -10.82
C GLN A 154 -5.74 -12.87 -10.47
N GLU A 155 -5.55 -12.67 -9.16
CA GLU A 155 -4.51 -11.80 -8.62
C GLU A 155 -3.47 -12.65 -7.89
N TRP A 156 -2.22 -12.24 -8.01
CA TRP A 156 -1.15 -12.77 -7.19
C TRP A 156 -0.95 -11.84 -6.01
N CYS A 157 -0.80 -12.44 -4.83
CA CYS A 157 -0.48 -11.70 -3.63
C CYS A 157 0.87 -12.13 -3.09
N ALA A 158 1.72 -11.15 -2.80
CA ALA A 158 2.89 -11.37 -1.96
C ALA A 158 2.76 -10.55 -0.68
N SER A 159 3.01 -11.20 0.45
CA SER A 159 3.01 -10.60 1.78
C SER A 159 4.42 -10.67 2.34
N PHE A 160 4.96 -9.53 2.75
CA PHE A 160 6.33 -9.36 3.22
C PHE A 160 6.25 -8.97 4.70
N TYR A 161 6.72 -9.86 5.57
CA TYR A 161 6.50 -9.75 7.00
C TYR A 161 7.73 -9.17 7.69
N TYR A 162 7.49 -8.12 8.48
CA TYR A 162 8.43 -7.48 9.41
C TYR A 162 7.95 -7.74 10.84
N ILE A 163 7.87 -9.02 11.19
CA ILE A 163 7.17 -9.59 12.36
C ILE A 163 7.66 -8.93 13.65
N LYS A 164 9.00 -8.88 13.83
CA LYS A 164 9.62 -8.32 15.04
C LYS A 164 9.34 -6.84 15.21
N ARG A 165 8.99 -6.15 14.11
CA ARG A 165 8.66 -4.73 14.09
C ARG A 165 7.16 -4.46 14.01
N GLY A 166 6.33 -5.50 13.95
CA GLY A 166 4.88 -5.36 14.01
C GLY A 166 4.22 -4.87 12.72
N TYR A 167 4.80 -5.06 11.55
CA TYR A 167 4.14 -4.68 10.29
C TYR A 167 4.31 -5.71 9.16
N GLU A 168 3.44 -5.58 8.16
CA GLU A 168 3.40 -6.38 6.94
C GLU A 168 3.15 -5.47 5.75
N ILE A 169 3.78 -5.80 4.64
CA ILE A 169 3.58 -5.12 3.35
C ILE A 169 2.90 -6.10 2.42
N ARG A 170 1.84 -5.68 1.75
CA ARG A 170 1.16 -6.52 0.76
C ARG A 170 1.25 -5.92 -0.63
N LEU A 171 1.54 -6.76 -1.61
CA LEU A 171 1.54 -6.44 -3.03
C LEU A 171 0.49 -7.33 -3.70
N ASN A 172 -0.32 -6.72 -4.55
CA ASN A 172 -1.31 -7.39 -5.37
C ASN A 172 -1.00 -7.04 -6.82
N TRP A 173 -0.80 -8.06 -7.65
CA TRP A 173 -0.62 -7.90 -9.09
C TRP A 173 -1.75 -8.57 -9.84
N LYS A 174 -2.14 -7.94 -10.95
CA LYS A 174 -2.93 -8.63 -11.97
C LYS A 174 -2.06 -9.70 -12.59
N MET A 175 -2.57 -10.92 -12.67
CA MET A 175 -1.85 -12.01 -13.31
C MET A 175 -1.51 -11.64 -14.76
N PRO A 176 -0.23 -11.71 -15.17
CA PRO A 176 0.12 -11.59 -16.58
C PRO A 176 -0.55 -12.72 -17.38
N GLU A 177 -0.74 -12.51 -18.69
CA GLU A 177 -1.29 -13.57 -19.56
C GLU A 177 -0.44 -14.85 -19.54
N ASN A 178 0.86 -14.72 -19.25
CA ASN A 178 1.78 -15.83 -19.05
C ASN A 178 2.22 -15.92 -17.58
N ALA A 179 1.77 -16.98 -16.89
CA ALA A 179 2.07 -17.22 -15.48
C ALA A 179 3.57 -17.50 -15.21
N ASP A 180 4.35 -17.92 -16.21
CA ASP A 180 5.72 -18.38 -16.00
C ASP A 180 6.73 -17.24 -15.77
N ASP A 181 6.35 -15.98 -16.03
CA ASP A 181 7.24 -14.82 -15.98
C ASP A 181 6.78 -13.73 -15.01
N ILE A 182 6.46 -14.14 -13.77
CA ILE A 182 6.07 -13.19 -12.73
C ILE A 182 7.34 -12.56 -12.14
N GLN A 183 7.79 -11.50 -12.80
CA GLN A 183 8.90 -10.69 -12.35
C GLN A 183 8.48 -9.76 -11.22
N PHE A 184 9.21 -9.81 -10.12
CA PHE A 184 9.06 -8.94 -8.99
C PHE A 184 10.29 -8.03 -8.85
N SER A 185 10.06 -6.72 -8.83
CA SER A 185 11.09 -5.69 -8.93
C SER A 185 11.06 -4.71 -7.74
N PRO A 186 12.19 -4.04 -7.43
CA PRO A 186 12.23 -2.99 -6.42
C PRO A 186 11.25 -1.83 -6.69
N SER A 187 10.92 -1.58 -7.96
CA SER A 187 10.00 -0.51 -8.37
C SER A 187 8.52 -0.87 -8.22
N ASP A 188 8.20 -2.12 -7.86
CA ASP A 188 6.81 -2.56 -7.78
C ASP A 188 6.07 -1.82 -6.66
N PRO A 189 4.90 -1.23 -6.95
CA PRO A 189 4.14 -0.48 -5.97
C PRO A 189 3.48 -1.43 -4.97
N ILE A 190 3.51 -1.06 -3.70
CA ILE A 190 2.79 -1.80 -2.67
C ILE A 190 1.29 -1.53 -2.76
N SER A 191 0.47 -2.50 -2.37
CA SER A 191 -0.97 -2.28 -2.26
C SER A 191 -1.31 -1.59 -0.95
N PHE A 192 -0.82 -2.11 0.17
CA PHE A 192 -1.01 -1.51 1.48
C PHE A 192 0.04 -1.99 2.49
N VAL A 193 0.08 -1.28 3.61
CA VAL A 193 0.83 -1.66 4.81
C VAL A 193 -0.14 -1.96 5.93
N TYR A 194 0.07 -3.09 6.58
CA TYR A 194 -0.67 -3.50 7.77
C TYR A 194 0.23 -3.32 8.99
N LEU A 195 -0.10 -2.35 9.85
CA LEU A 195 0.56 -2.10 11.12
C LEU A 195 -0.22 -2.79 12.23
N SER A 196 0.49 -3.43 13.15
CA SER A 196 -0.07 -4.23 14.23
C SER A 196 0.82 -4.17 15.46
N GLU A 197 0.31 -4.64 16.59
CA GLU A 197 1.11 -4.82 17.79
C GLU A 197 2.27 -5.80 17.48
N PRO A 198 3.53 -5.44 17.76
CA PRO A 198 4.64 -6.38 17.66
C PRO A 198 4.33 -7.60 18.52
N SER A 199 4.34 -8.76 17.89
CA SER A 199 4.01 -10.02 18.52
C SER A 199 4.96 -11.10 18.01
N ALA A 200 4.99 -12.24 18.71
CA ALA A 200 5.66 -13.40 18.16
C ALA A 200 4.95 -13.82 16.86
N LEU A 201 5.68 -14.44 15.93
CA LEU A 201 5.09 -14.91 14.68
C LEU A 201 3.88 -15.80 14.97
N GLU A 202 4.04 -16.71 15.93
CA GLU A 202 3.04 -17.68 16.37
C GLU A 202 1.73 -17.03 16.82
N ASP A 203 1.81 -15.92 17.54
CA ASP A 203 0.63 -15.17 17.99
C ASP A 203 -0.09 -14.54 16.79
N LYS A 204 0.67 -14.00 15.85
CA LYS A 204 0.14 -13.42 14.61
C LYS A 204 -0.51 -14.49 13.73
N LEU A 205 0.14 -15.65 13.59
CA LEU A 205 -0.38 -16.83 12.91
C LEU A 205 -1.69 -17.31 13.55
N SER A 206 -1.74 -17.34 14.88
CA SER A 206 -2.94 -17.73 15.61
C SER A 206 -4.08 -16.72 15.45
N TYR A 207 -3.78 -15.42 15.43
CA TYR A 207 -4.78 -14.36 15.30
C TYR A 207 -5.43 -14.34 13.90
N TRP A 208 -4.64 -14.56 12.86
CA TRP A 208 -5.13 -14.68 11.48
C TRP A 208 -5.95 -15.97 11.25
N GLY A 209 -5.97 -16.87 12.23
CA GLY A 209 -6.65 -18.14 12.17
C GLY A 209 -5.92 -19.09 11.21
N SER A 210 -6.28 -20.37 11.27
CA SER A 210 -5.85 -21.42 10.33
C SER A 210 -6.34 -21.19 8.88
N GLY A 211 -6.59 -19.95 8.47
CA GLY A 211 -6.93 -19.56 7.12
C GLY A 211 -5.76 -19.84 6.18
N ARG A 212 -6.09 -20.26 4.96
CA ARG A 212 -5.20 -20.86 3.96
C ARG A 212 -3.98 -20.02 3.53
N ASP A 213 -3.87 -18.78 3.99
CA ASP A 213 -2.96 -17.77 3.45
C ASP A 213 -1.55 -17.79 4.07
N ILE A 214 -1.33 -18.57 5.14
CA ILE A 214 -0.02 -18.64 5.83
C ILE A 214 0.68 -19.99 5.67
N ILE A 215 0.22 -20.80 4.71
CA ILE A 215 0.69 -22.17 4.54
C ILE A 215 2.15 -22.23 4.07
N ASP A 216 2.76 -21.11 3.64
CA ASP A 216 4.08 -21.12 3.03
C ASP A 216 4.94 -19.87 3.32
N LEU A 217 5.31 -19.67 4.59
CA LEU A 217 6.28 -18.65 4.97
C LEU A 217 7.70 -19.06 4.58
N ARG A 218 8.31 -18.31 3.67
CA ARG A 218 9.66 -18.52 3.15
C ARG A 218 10.59 -17.39 3.57
N ASP A 219 11.90 -17.66 3.61
CA ASP A 219 12.90 -16.62 3.81
C ASP A 219 12.99 -15.72 2.58
N TRP A 220 13.25 -14.43 2.80
CA TRP A 220 13.49 -13.47 1.72
C TRP A 220 14.69 -13.87 0.86
N LYS A 221 14.49 -14.02 -0.45
CA LYS A 221 15.54 -14.34 -1.42
C LYS A 221 15.90 -13.18 -2.34
N GLY A 222 15.30 -12.01 -2.14
CA GLY A 222 15.50 -10.84 -3.00
C GLY A 222 14.40 -10.68 -4.06
N TYR A 223 14.75 -9.90 -5.09
CA TYR A 223 13.92 -9.59 -6.25
C TYR A 223 14.20 -10.60 -7.39
N GLY A 224 13.22 -10.82 -8.27
CA GLY A 224 13.34 -11.75 -9.39
C GLY A 224 12.04 -12.44 -9.74
N ASN A 225 12.13 -13.57 -10.45
CA ASN A 225 10.97 -14.38 -10.79
C ASN A 225 10.39 -15.04 -9.52
N LEU A 226 9.14 -14.74 -9.17
CA LEU A 226 8.54 -15.21 -7.92
C LEU A 226 8.39 -16.74 -7.88
N LEU A 227 8.14 -17.40 -9.01
CA LEU A 227 8.02 -18.86 -9.06
C LEU A 227 9.38 -19.52 -8.80
N GLU A 228 10.45 -19.02 -9.44
CA GLU A 228 11.80 -19.54 -9.20
C GLU A 228 12.26 -19.35 -7.75
N LEU A 229 11.90 -18.21 -7.16
CA LEU A 229 12.28 -17.88 -5.79
C LEU A 229 11.41 -18.62 -4.76
N TYR A 230 10.12 -18.77 -5.02
CA TYR A 230 9.11 -19.11 -4.02
C TYR A 230 8.08 -20.17 -4.46
N GLU A 231 8.34 -20.95 -5.51
CA GLU A 231 7.59 -22.17 -5.82
C GLU A 231 8.48 -23.42 -5.61
N ARG A 232 7.90 -24.49 -5.06
CA ARG A 232 8.49 -25.83 -4.94
C ARG A 232 7.39 -26.86 -4.90
#